data_AF-A0A9W6ZHU5-F1
#
_entry.id   AF-A0A9W6ZHU5-F1
#
_cell.length_a   1.000
_cell.length_b   1.000
_cell.length_c   1.000
_cell.angle_alpha   90.00
_cell.angle_beta   90.00
_cell.angle_gamma   90.00
#
_symmetry.space_group_name_H-M   'P 1'
#
loop_
_entity.id
_entity.type
_entity.pdbx_description
1 polymer ?
#
loop_
_entity_poly.entity_id
_entity_poly.type
_entity_poly.pdbx_seq_one_letter_code
_entity_poly.pdbx_strand_id
1 'polypeptide(L)'
;MTADSFFHLFDIPSSAKIQAGSAAEVAFGALIPEVQLPDRAAIEKSKVYKKTTSDVFRPWHGLLHPSDSIVLQNSTVQFLPKSGDSCFEVSETIFNTGASGFFSKTSKRKFTLRAVTQDEAVDWIVSLKAQGGK
;
A
#
# COMPACT_ATOMS: atom_id res chain seq x y z
N MET A 1 12.22 11.45 14.06
CA MET A 1 10.75 11.44 14.17
C MET A 1 10.25 10.21 13.45
N THR A 2 9.57 9.31 14.16
CA THR A 2 8.81 8.21 13.54
C THR A 2 7.49 8.80 13.07
N ALA A 3 7.18 8.68 11.78
CA ALA A 3 5.83 9.01 11.32
C ALA A 3 4.83 7.99 11.88
N ASP A 4 3.65 8.45 12.26
CA ASP A 4 2.56 7.64 12.80
C ASP A 4 1.39 7.44 11.81
N SER A 5 1.44 8.13 10.67
CA SER A 5 0.38 8.14 9.66
C SER A 5 0.94 7.94 8.26
N PHE A 6 0.46 6.90 7.60
CA PHE A 6 0.92 6.45 6.30
C PHE A 6 -0.26 6.20 5.37
N PHE A 7 -0.05 6.53 4.10
CA PHE A 7 -0.93 6.11 3.02
C PHE A 7 -0.23 5.02 2.21
N HIS A 8 -0.74 3.81 2.33
CA HIS A 8 -0.19 2.61 1.72
C HIS A 8 -0.86 2.31 0.39
N LEU A 9 -0.04 2.07 -0.63
CA LEU A 9 -0.48 1.60 -1.94
C LEU A 9 -0.08 0.13 -2.09
N PHE A 10 -0.96 -0.65 -2.70
CA PHE A 10 -0.74 -2.07 -2.95
C PHE A 10 -0.96 -2.35 -4.42
N ASP A 11 -0.05 -3.11 -5.02
CA ASP A 11 -0.17 -3.56 -6.40
C ASP A 11 -1.09 -4.78 -6.43
N ILE A 12 -2.20 -4.64 -7.15
CA ILE A 12 -3.12 -5.74 -7.38
C ILE A 12 -2.59 -6.55 -8.57
N PRO A 13 -2.42 -7.88 -8.44
CA PRO A 13 -2.01 -8.72 -9.56
C PRO A 13 -2.96 -8.57 -10.75
N SER A 14 -2.42 -8.46 -11.97
CA SER A 14 -3.23 -8.33 -13.18
C SER A 14 -4.13 -9.54 -13.47
N SER A 15 -3.82 -10.69 -12.88
CA SER A 15 -4.66 -11.89 -12.90
C SER A 15 -5.93 -11.76 -12.04
N ALA A 16 -5.93 -10.85 -11.06
CA ALA A 16 -7.09 -10.59 -10.24
C ALA A 16 -8.12 -9.80 -11.05
N LYS A 17 -9.33 -10.34 -11.19
CA LYS A 17 -10.44 -9.72 -11.93
C LYS A 17 -11.07 -8.58 -11.13
N ILE A 18 -10.26 -7.59 -10.74
CA ILE A 18 -10.66 -6.42 -9.98
C ILE A 18 -10.79 -5.23 -10.91
N GLN A 19 -11.91 -4.53 -10.82
CA GLN A 19 -12.19 -3.33 -11.58
C GLN A 19 -12.47 -2.14 -10.64
N ALA A 20 -12.42 -0.92 -11.18
CA ALA A 20 -12.82 0.27 -10.44
C ALA A 20 -14.26 0.10 -9.89
N GLY A 21 -14.47 0.50 -8.62
CA GLY A 21 -15.74 0.32 -7.92
C GLY A 21 -15.98 -1.09 -7.34
N SER A 22 -15.01 -2.00 -7.44
CA SER A 22 -15.08 -3.27 -6.71
C SER A 22 -15.04 -3.03 -5.20
N ALA A 23 -15.75 -3.86 -4.43
CA ALA A 23 -15.74 -3.77 -2.98
C ALA A 23 -14.34 -3.99 -2.40
N ALA A 24 -14.01 -3.31 -1.30
CA ALA A 24 -12.67 -3.29 -0.73
C ALA A 24 -12.22 -4.71 -0.33
N GLU A 25 -13.11 -5.52 0.23
CA GLU A 25 -12.86 -6.90 0.62
C GLU A 25 -12.48 -7.80 -0.56
N VAL A 26 -13.03 -7.54 -1.75
CA VAL A 26 -12.67 -8.27 -2.99
C VAL A 26 -11.26 -7.87 -3.42
N ALA A 27 -10.93 -6.58 -3.33
CA ALA A 27 -9.60 -6.09 -3.64
C ALA A 27 -8.53 -6.63 -2.68
N PHE A 28 -8.80 -6.58 -1.38
CA PHE A 28 -7.92 -7.14 -0.36
C PHE A 28 -7.77 -8.66 -0.49
N GLY A 29 -8.84 -9.38 -0.83
CA GLY A 29 -8.78 -10.82 -1.06
C GLY A 29 -7.75 -11.23 -2.13
N ALA A 30 -7.60 -10.43 -3.18
CA ALA A 30 -6.60 -10.69 -4.23
C ALA A 30 -5.15 -10.42 -3.80
N LEU A 31 -4.94 -9.68 -2.72
CA LEU A 31 -3.61 -9.45 -2.16
C LEU A 31 -3.18 -10.60 -1.23
N ILE A 32 -4.12 -11.45 -0.80
CA ILE A 32 -3.82 -12.59 0.08
C ILE A 32 -3.13 -13.68 -0.75
N PRO A 33 -1.90 -14.11 -0.39
CA PRO A 33 -1.23 -15.19 -1.09
C PRO A 33 -2.04 -16.48 -1.03
N GLU A 34 -2.13 -17.21 -2.14
CA GLU A 34 -2.80 -18.51 -2.19
C GLU A 34 -2.15 -19.46 -1.18
N VAL A 35 -2.95 -19.97 -0.24
CA VAL A 35 -2.50 -20.99 0.71
C VAL A 35 -2.36 -22.30 -0.06
N GLN A 36 -1.12 -22.66 -0.39
CA GLN A 36 -0.82 -23.99 -0.93
C GLN A 36 -0.98 -25.02 0.17
N LEU A 37 -2.15 -25.66 0.22
CA LEU A 37 -2.33 -26.84 1.05
C LEU A 37 -1.54 -27.99 0.41
N PRO A 38 -0.63 -28.67 1.16
CA PRO A 38 0.10 -29.79 0.60
C PRO A 38 -0.86 -30.94 0.25
N ASP A 39 -0.64 -31.55 -0.90
CA ASP A 39 -1.41 -32.71 -1.35
C ASP A 39 -1.36 -33.84 -0.32
N ARG A 40 -2.50 -34.53 -0.16
CA ARG A 40 -2.65 -35.65 0.79
C ARG A 40 -1.58 -36.74 0.61
N ALA A 41 -1.16 -36.98 -0.64
CA ALA A 41 -0.10 -37.93 -0.97
C ALA A 41 1.30 -37.47 -0.52
N ALA A 42 1.54 -36.15 -0.41
CA ALA A 42 2.79 -35.59 0.11
C ALA A 42 2.86 -35.69 1.64
N ILE A 43 1.71 -35.54 2.32
CA ILE A 43 1.57 -35.67 3.78
C ILE A 43 1.85 -37.12 4.23
N GLU A 44 1.34 -38.11 3.49
CA GLU A 44 1.49 -39.53 3.86
C GLU A 44 2.92 -40.08 3.65
N LYS A 45 3.67 -39.52 2.68
CA LYS A 45 5.04 -39.98 2.37
C LYS A 45 6.13 -39.34 3.21
N SER A 46 5.85 -38.24 3.91
CA SER A 46 6.89 -37.44 4.54
C SER A 46 6.77 -37.45 6.06
N LYS A 47 7.67 -38.19 6.73
CA LYS A 47 8.05 -38.00 8.16
C LYS A 47 8.69 -36.62 8.41
N VAL A 48 8.32 -35.59 7.64
CA VAL A 48 8.96 -34.27 7.55
C VAL A 48 8.27 -33.23 8.44
N TYR A 49 7.17 -33.60 9.10
CA TYR A 49 6.42 -32.67 9.95
C TYR A 49 7.14 -32.17 11.21
N LYS A 50 8.34 -32.69 11.54
CA LYS A 50 9.10 -32.27 12.73
C LYS A 50 10.10 -31.12 12.52
N LYS A 51 10.36 -30.67 11.28
CA LYS A 51 11.38 -29.61 11.04
C LYS A 51 10.86 -28.36 10.33
N THR A 52 9.62 -28.31 9.88
CA THR A 52 9.10 -27.23 9.03
C THR A 52 7.95 -26.42 9.64
N THR A 53 7.58 -26.64 10.89
CA THR A 53 6.50 -25.85 11.53
C THR A 53 6.85 -24.38 11.74
N SER A 54 8.13 -23.99 11.70
CA SER A 54 8.53 -22.57 11.78
C SER A 54 8.46 -21.83 10.43
N ASP A 55 8.51 -22.53 9.29
CA ASP A 55 8.47 -21.91 7.95
C ASP A 55 7.08 -22.01 7.28
N VAL A 56 6.20 -22.87 7.78
CA VAL A 56 4.88 -23.16 7.17
C VAL A 56 3.77 -22.20 7.62
N PHE A 57 3.95 -21.47 8.72
CA PHE A 57 2.96 -20.49 9.21
C PHE A 57 3.56 -19.08 9.22
N ARG A 58 3.83 -18.52 8.03
CA ARG A 58 3.89 -17.06 7.92
C ARG A 58 2.45 -16.53 7.97
N PRO A 59 2.11 -15.68 8.94
CA PRO A 59 0.80 -15.05 8.94
C PRO A 59 0.61 -14.30 7.63
N TRP A 60 -0.55 -14.42 6.98
CA TRP A 60 -0.81 -13.79 5.68
C TRP A 60 -0.56 -12.27 5.71
N HIS A 61 -0.82 -11.61 6.85
CA HIS A 61 -0.55 -10.18 7.03
C HIS A 61 0.95 -9.85 7.02
N GLY A 62 1.82 -10.80 7.37
CA GLY A 62 3.28 -10.66 7.22
C GLY A 62 3.77 -10.85 5.79
N LEU A 63 2.88 -11.19 4.85
CA LEU A 63 3.16 -11.29 3.42
C LEU A 63 2.61 -10.08 2.66
N LEU A 64 1.75 -9.27 3.28
CA LEU A 64 1.25 -8.03 2.71
C LEU A 64 2.28 -6.93 2.91
N HIS A 65 3.02 -6.63 1.85
CA HIS A 65 3.90 -5.48 1.80
C HIS A 65 3.32 -4.45 0.82
N PRO A 66 3.14 -3.20 1.25
CA PRO A 66 2.73 -2.14 0.32
C PRO A 66 3.82 -1.96 -0.74
N SER A 67 3.40 -1.77 -2.00
CA SER A 67 4.31 -1.42 -3.09
C SER A 67 4.92 -0.05 -2.85
N ASP A 68 4.12 0.86 -2.30
CA ASP A 68 4.55 2.19 -1.89
C ASP A 68 3.92 2.60 -0.56
N SER A 69 4.66 3.36 0.23
CA SER A 69 4.18 3.96 1.47
C SER A 69 4.53 5.43 1.49
N ILE A 70 3.52 6.26 1.73
CA ILE A 70 3.62 7.72 1.72
C ILE A 70 3.42 8.23 3.14
N VAL A 71 4.38 8.99 3.65
CA VAL A 71 4.29 9.63 4.97
C VAL A 71 3.38 10.85 4.89
N LEU A 72 2.20 10.79 5.51
CA LEU A 72 1.19 11.84 5.36
C LEU A 72 1.59 13.16 6.02
N GLN A 73 2.27 13.12 7.16
CA GLN A 73 2.76 14.31 7.88
C GLN A 73 3.66 15.23 7.04
N ASN A 74 4.37 14.64 6.07
CA ASN A 74 5.29 15.33 5.18
C ASN A 74 4.72 15.55 3.77
N SER A 75 3.43 15.34 3.61
CA SER A 75 2.76 15.35 2.32
C SER A 75 1.78 16.50 2.18
N THR A 76 1.62 16.97 0.95
CA THR A 76 0.54 17.89 0.56
C THR A 76 -0.43 17.18 -0.36
N VAL A 77 -1.73 17.39 -0.17
CA VAL A 77 -2.80 16.77 -0.95
C VAL A 77 -3.63 17.83 -1.64
N GLN A 78 -3.81 17.73 -2.96
CA GLN A 78 -4.51 18.75 -3.74
C GLN A 78 -5.26 18.18 -4.93
N PHE A 79 -6.35 18.84 -5.33
CA PHE A 79 -7.04 18.55 -6.58
C PHE A 79 -6.15 18.85 -7.79
N LEU A 80 -6.31 18.05 -8.83
CA LEU A 80 -5.62 18.20 -10.11
C LEU A 80 -6.63 18.54 -11.21
N PRO A 81 -7.13 19.79 -11.28
CA PRO A 81 -8.22 20.18 -12.19
C PRO A 81 -7.84 20.01 -13.67
N LYS A 82 -6.54 20.02 -14.00
CA LYS A 82 -6.05 19.84 -15.38
C LYS A 82 -6.04 18.38 -15.84
N SER A 83 -6.23 17.41 -14.94
CA SER A 83 -6.15 15.96 -15.23
C SER A 83 -7.50 15.24 -15.18
N GLY A 84 -8.60 16.01 -15.07
CA GLY A 84 -9.97 15.53 -14.93
C GLY A 84 -10.52 15.70 -13.50
N ASP A 85 -11.85 15.78 -13.40
CA ASP A 85 -12.56 16.18 -12.18
C ASP A 85 -12.42 15.20 -10.99
N SER A 86 -11.96 13.96 -11.23
CA SER A 86 -11.75 12.94 -10.20
C SER A 86 -10.28 12.65 -9.87
N CYS A 87 -9.35 13.50 -10.31
CA CYS A 87 -7.91 13.32 -10.06
C CYS A 87 -7.39 14.22 -8.94
N PHE A 88 -6.49 13.68 -8.13
CA PHE A 88 -5.79 14.40 -7.08
C PHE A 88 -4.30 14.02 -7.00
N GLU A 89 -3.49 14.91 -6.43
CA GLU A 89 -2.06 14.72 -6.25
C GLU A 89 -1.74 14.57 -4.76
N VAL A 90 -0.89 13.60 -4.43
CA VAL A 90 -0.18 13.53 -3.15
C VAL A 90 1.30 13.79 -3.40
N SER A 91 1.82 14.87 -2.85
CA SER A 91 3.23 15.26 -2.96
C SER A 91 3.93 15.08 -1.61
N GLU A 92 4.82 14.11 -1.49
CA GLU A 92 5.59 13.81 -0.29
C GLU A 92 6.96 14.50 -0.31
N THR A 93 7.33 15.12 0.80
CA THR A 93 8.69 15.63 1.02
C THR A 93 9.51 14.62 1.83
N ILE A 94 10.57 14.09 1.20
CA ILE A 94 11.49 13.13 1.80
C ILE A 94 12.72 13.88 2.29
N PHE A 95 13.04 13.73 3.57
CA PHE A 95 14.21 14.31 4.21
C PHE A 95 15.36 13.29 4.18
N ASN A 96 16.28 13.42 3.23
CA ASN A 96 17.45 12.55 3.20
C ASN A 96 18.52 13.12 4.15
N THR A 97 18.67 12.50 5.32
CA THR A 97 19.83 12.75 6.19
C THR A 97 21.01 11.94 5.67
N GLY A 98 22.00 12.63 5.10
CA GLY A 98 23.31 12.03 4.80
C GLY A 98 24.13 11.80 6.07
N ALA A 99 25.09 10.87 5.99
CA ALA A 99 25.99 10.52 7.11
C ALA A 99 26.88 11.69 7.60
N SER A 100 26.99 12.78 6.83
CA SER A 100 27.61 14.04 7.25
C SER A 100 26.52 15.09 7.45
N GLY A 101 26.30 15.50 8.70
CA GLY A 101 25.21 16.38 9.15
C GLY A 101 25.21 17.82 8.61
N PHE A 102 25.77 18.08 7.42
CA PHE A 102 25.92 19.41 6.85
C PHE A 102 25.07 19.70 5.61
N PHE A 103 24.42 18.69 5.01
CA PHE A 103 23.49 18.90 3.90
C PHE A 103 22.25 18.03 4.05
N SER A 104 21.15 18.62 4.54
CA SER A 104 19.82 18.02 4.45
C SER A 104 19.32 18.14 3.02
N LYS A 105 19.50 17.09 2.20
CA LYS A 105 18.96 17.09 0.84
C LYS A 105 17.50 16.63 0.89
N THR A 106 16.57 17.56 0.67
CA THR A 106 15.16 17.22 0.52
C THR A 106 14.85 16.80 -0.91
N SER A 107 14.20 15.66 -1.10
CA SER A 107 13.62 15.25 -2.38
C SER A 107 12.09 15.28 -2.29
N LYS A 108 11.42 15.54 -3.41
CA LYS A 108 9.95 15.46 -3.49
C LYS A 108 9.54 14.29 -4.37
N ARG A 109 8.55 13.53 -3.91
CA ARG A 109 7.91 12.45 -4.66
C ARG A 109 6.45 12.81 -4.88
N LYS A 110 5.92 12.53 -6.07
CA LYS A 110 4.55 12.90 -6.46
C LYS A 110 3.80 11.68 -6.94
N PHE A 111 2.58 11.54 -6.46
CA PHE A 111 1.63 10.51 -6.89
C PHE A 111 0.37 11.19 -7.39
N THR A 112 -0.01 10.87 -8.63
CA THR A 112 -1.30 11.28 -9.18
C THR A 112 -2.24 10.11 -9.10
N LEU A 113 -3.34 10.29 -8.39
CA LEU A 113 -4.35 9.27 -8.16
C LEU A 113 -5.68 9.72 -8.77
N ARG A 114 -6.47 8.75 -9.20
CA ARG A 114 -7.80 8.96 -9.78
C ARG A 114 -8.81 8.15 -8.98
N ALA A 115 -9.79 8.83 -8.40
CA ALA A 115 -10.96 8.20 -7.79
C ALA A 115 -11.99 7.82 -8.87
N VAL A 116 -12.98 6.98 -8.51
CA VAL A 116 -14.03 6.57 -9.45
C VAL A 116 -14.89 7.76 -9.81
N THR A 117 -15.20 8.61 -8.83
CA THR A 117 -15.99 9.83 -8.99
C THR A 117 -15.27 11.06 -8.44
N GLN A 118 -15.75 12.25 -8.78
CA GLN A 118 -15.25 13.50 -8.21
C GLN A 118 -15.54 13.61 -6.72
N ASP A 119 -16.74 13.21 -6.28
CA ASP A 119 -17.12 13.25 -4.87
C ASP A 119 -16.23 12.33 -4.03
N GLU A 120 -15.92 11.13 -4.53
CA GLU A 120 -14.93 10.26 -3.88
C GLU A 120 -13.54 10.90 -3.82
N ALA A 121 -13.12 11.63 -4.86
CA ALA A 121 -11.85 12.35 -4.82
C ALA A 121 -11.85 13.42 -3.71
N VAL A 122 -12.98 14.12 -3.51
CA VAL A 122 -13.15 15.08 -2.39
C VAL A 122 -13.00 14.34 -1.06
N ASP A 123 -13.71 13.23 -0.87
CA ASP A 123 -13.70 12.44 0.37
C ASP A 123 -12.30 11.92 0.69
N TRP A 124 -11.57 11.44 -0.32
CA TRP A 124 -10.17 11.04 -0.18
C TRP A 124 -9.28 12.19 0.26
N ILE A 125 -9.37 13.36 -0.38
CA ILE A 125 -8.56 14.52 -0.01
C ILE A 125 -8.85 14.96 1.41
N VAL A 126 -10.11 15.06 1.80
CA VAL A 126 -10.52 15.42 3.17
C VAL A 126 -9.97 14.43 4.18
N SER A 127 -10.10 13.13 3.91
CA SER A 127 -9.62 12.06 4.78
C SER A 127 -8.10 12.09 4.93
N LEU A 128 -7.35 12.21 3.83
CA LEU A 128 -5.88 12.24 3.87
C LEU A 128 -5.36 13.50 4.60
N LYS A 129 -6.07 14.63 4.48
CA LYS A 129 -5.74 15.85 5.22
C LYS A 129 -6.00 15.73 6.72
N ALA A 130 -7.11 15.12 7.10
CA ALA A 130 -7.43 14.86 8.51
C ALA A 130 -6.36 13.98 9.19
N GLN A 131 -5.69 13.11 8.44
CA GLN A 131 -4.64 12.20 8.92
C GLN A 131 -3.22 12.80 8.87
N GLY A 132 -3.08 14.10 8.61
CA GLY A 132 -1.80 14.81 8.67
C GLY A 132 -1.26 15.33 7.34
N GLY A 133 -1.91 15.00 6.22
CA GLY A 133 -1.65 15.66 4.94
C GLY A 133 -2.03 17.14 4.99
N LYS A 134 -1.27 18.00 4.33
CA LYS A 134 -1.54 19.45 4.26
C LYS A 134 -2.32 19.83 3.00
#